data_AF-A0A8H4B190-F1
#
_entry.id   AF-A0A8H4B190-F1
#
_cell.length_a   1.000
_cell.length_b   1.000
_cell.length_c   1.000
_cell.angle_alpha   90.00
_cell.angle_beta   90.00
_cell.angle_gamma   90.00
#
_symmetry.space_group_name_H-M   'P 1'
#
loop_
_entity.id
_entity.type
_entity.pdbx_description
1 polymer ?
#
loop_
_entity_poly.entity_id
_entity_poly.type
_entity_poly.pdbx_seq_one_letter_code
_entity_poly.pdbx_strand_id
1 'polypeptide(L)'
;MDQKISILLIFTLFFVQSVTSDATITPFATITHQACPTLPPSCNSSLDCEFMHIGPQGATILNTVVAQVAIVDYDGNIILNEYVRPDAPISYWRTPRDYLYINGTSPAQMVSKVHQIVKDKIIVGYNLYNDITGLWITNPPDMLRDVELCPKYSLGRGVGTLSLKAAVQMDLNRTIQRSNFHDALEDALATMELFRINRDFWDVMIPKRDFRVTKTSVPTLAPCPTAAPVCLPPTDDYIALNLMSAVFSRGKKKEFIPLHVTLVDYGQNIVINEYILQNITDLQTNVTGVIPEIYYAEARNFTDVRSSLINKTDSKIIIGYSVLPPIKLLKLDQKKAKMRDLQRAPPIRFDPILRKQPPSIDVFAKNELNISLLDHGLPSSILRAKATMLLYQKYRADDELMIQR
;
A
#
# COMPACT_ATOMS: atom_id res chain seq x y z
N MET A 1 -14.95 70.69 -50.86
CA MET A 1 -15.87 70.59 -49.72
C MET A 1 -15.22 69.66 -48.71
N ASP A 2 -14.24 70.09 -47.90
CA ASP A 2 -14.16 71.34 -47.10
C ASP A 2 -15.39 71.49 -46.19
N GLN A 3 -15.29 71.73 -44.88
CA GLN A 3 -14.19 72.31 -44.06
C GLN A 3 -13.95 71.44 -42.78
N LYS A 4 -12.75 71.25 -42.19
CA LYS A 4 -11.66 72.13 -41.69
C LYS A 4 -11.87 72.76 -40.29
N ILE A 5 -10.74 72.83 -39.53
CA ILE A 5 -10.43 73.65 -38.32
C ILE A 5 -11.03 73.12 -36.99
N SER A 6 -10.34 73.07 -35.83
CA SER A 6 -8.91 73.19 -35.42
C SER A 6 -8.66 72.48 -34.07
N ILE A 7 -7.50 71.85 -33.79
CA ILE A 7 -6.25 72.37 -33.17
C ILE A 7 -6.41 73.08 -31.81
N LEU A 8 -5.86 72.47 -30.73
CA LEU A 8 -4.90 73.16 -29.84
C LEU A 8 -3.96 72.19 -29.12
N LEU A 9 -2.69 72.60 -28.99
CA LEU A 9 -1.54 71.83 -28.49
C LEU A 9 -0.86 72.68 -27.39
N ILE A 10 -0.80 72.20 -26.14
CA ILE A 10 0.05 72.77 -25.05
C ILE A 10 0.51 71.58 -24.19
N PHE A 11 1.74 71.06 -24.36
CA PHE A 11 3.01 71.49 -23.74
C PHE A 11 3.16 71.20 -22.22
N THR A 12 3.72 70.01 -21.95
CA THR A 12 4.82 69.71 -21.01
C THR A 12 5.03 70.53 -19.74
N LEU A 13 5.10 69.83 -18.60
CA LEU A 13 6.19 69.99 -17.63
C LEU A 13 6.62 68.61 -17.07
N PHE A 14 7.89 68.24 -17.32
CA PHE A 14 8.91 67.68 -16.39
C PHE A 14 8.58 66.46 -15.47
N PHE A 15 9.49 65.55 -15.08
CA PHE A 15 10.97 65.39 -15.15
C PHE A 15 11.22 63.85 -15.27
N VAL A 16 11.90 63.32 -16.30
CA VAL A 16 13.29 62.77 -16.29
C VAL A 16 13.59 61.63 -15.30
N GLN A 17 14.23 60.56 -15.81
CA GLN A 17 14.89 59.41 -15.11
C GLN A 17 13.95 58.42 -14.37
N SER A 18 14.26 57.12 -14.27
CA SER A 18 15.36 56.30 -14.82
C SER A 18 14.93 54.83 -14.94
N VAL A 19 15.53 54.07 -15.86
CA VAL A 19 15.32 52.63 -15.96
C VAL A 19 16.00 51.90 -14.80
N THR A 20 15.23 51.24 -13.94
CA THR A 20 15.70 50.16 -13.07
C THR A 20 14.74 48.99 -13.15
N SER A 21 15.30 47.81 -13.43
CA SER A 21 14.58 46.54 -13.46
C SER A 21 14.22 46.09 -12.05
N ASP A 22 12.92 45.93 -11.77
CA ASP A 22 12.45 45.07 -10.68
C ASP A 22 11.09 44.47 -11.04
N ALA A 23 11.14 43.40 -11.83
CA ALA A 23 10.00 42.48 -11.94
C ALA A 23 10.00 41.62 -10.67
N THR A 24 9.28 42.06 -9.64
CA THR A 24 9.08 41.26 -8.42
C THR A 24 8.27 40.01 -8.75
N ILE A 25 8.99 38.92 -9.03
CA ILE A 25 8.42 37.58 -9.14
C ILE A 25 7.78 37.27 -7.79
N THR A 26 6.44 37.25 -7.75
CA THR A 26 5.70 36.70 -6.62
C THR A 26 6.13 35.25 -6.45
N PRO A 27 6.72 34.85 -5.31
CA PRO A 27 7.11 33.46 -5.12
C PRO A 27 5.85 32.59 -5.13
N PHE A 28 5.93 31.46 -5.83
CA PHE A 28 4.90 30.42 -5.73
C PHE A 28 4.63 30.13 -4.25
N ALA A 29 3.37 30.22 -3.83
CA ALA A 29 2.98 29.83 -2.49
C ALA A 29 3.18 28.31 -2.35
N THR A 30 4.30 27.91 -1.73
CA THR A 30 4.55 26.51 -1.37
C THR A 30 3.47 26.06 -0.39
N ILE A 31 2.47 25.35 -0.89
CA ILE A 31 1.44 24.72 -0.07
C ILE A 31 2.10 23.59 0.72
N THR A 32 2.53 23.88 1.95
CA THR A 32 3.03 22.88 2.88
C THR A 32 1.84 22.09 3.42
N HIS A 33 1.74 20.81 3.06
CA HIS A 33 0.68 19.92 3.55
C HIS A 33 0.70 19.84 5.09
N GLN A 34 -0.24 20.48 5.76
CA GLN A 34 -0.55 20.21 7.16
C GLN A 34 -1.43 18.95 7.23
N ALA A 35 -0.81 17.81 7.51
CA ALA A 35 -1.52 16.63 7.99
C ALA A 35 -2.12 16.96 9.38
N CYS A 36 -3.35 17.47 9.39
CA CYS A 36 -4.08 17.79 10.60
C CYS A 36 -4.89 16.55 11.02
N PRO A 37 -4.65 15.95 12.21
CA PRO A 37 -5.40 14.79 12.64
C PRO A 37 -6.91 15.07 12.86
N THR A 38 -7.27 16.36 12.99
CA THR A 38 -8.64 16.86 13.12
C THR A 38 -8.92 17.91 12.04
N LEU A 39 -8.91 17.50 10.77
CA LEU A 39 -9.46 18.33 9.69
C LEU A 39 -10.96 18.64 9.96
N PRO A 40 -11.48 19.80 9.53
CA PRO A 40 -12.87 20.17 9.75
C PRO A 40 -13.83 19.19 9.06
N PRO A 41 -15.12 19.13 9.48
CA PRO A 41 -16.13 18.25 8.88
C PRO A 41 -16.14 18.24 7.35
N SER A 42 -15.97 19.41 6.72
CA SER A 42 -15.88 19.62 5.26
C SER A 42 -14.75 18.84 4.55
N CYS A 43 -13.81 18.25 5.28
CA CYS A 43 -12.69 17.48 4.75
C CYS A 43 -12.85 15.95 4.95
N ASN A 44 -13.96 15.50 5.54
CA ASN A 44 -14.29 14.07 5.63
C ASN A 44 -15.16 13.68 4.43
N SER A 45 -14.96 12.48 3.90
CA SER A 45 -15.87 11.87 2.92
C SER A 45 -15.96 10.37 3.16
N SER A 46 -17.17 9.81 3.16
CA SER A 46 -17.37 8.37 3.21
C SER A 46 -17.17 7.78 1.82
N LEU A 47 -16.50 6.64 1.73
CA LEU A 47 -16.30 5.86 0.50
C LEU A 47 -16.81 4.44 0.75
N ASP A 48 -17.54 3.90 -0.21
CA ASP A 48 -17.94 2.49 -0.26
C ASP A 48 -17.99 2.00 -1.72
N CYS A 49 -17.66 0.72 -1.94
CA CYS A 49 -17.61 0.07 -3.24
C CYS A 49 -18.37 -1.25 -3.26
N GLU A 50 -19.26 -1.41 -4.26
CA GLU A 50 -19.73 -2.74 -4.63
C GLU A 50 -18.72 -3.46 -5.51
N PHE A 51 -18.68 -4.80 -5.40
CA PHE A 51 -17.76 -5.65 -6.14
C PHE A 51 -18.49 -6.69 -7.00
N MET A 52 -17.91 -7.00 -8.15
CA MET A 52 -18.39 -8.03 -9.09
C MET A 52 -17.32 -9.08 -9.35
N HIS A 53 -17.72 -10.35 -9.28
CA HIS A 53 -16.88 -11.47 -9.69
C HIS A 53 -16.86 -11.62 -11.22
N ILE A 54 -15.67 -11.82 -11.77
CA ILE A 54 -15.41 -11.99 -13.19
C ILE A 54 -14.88 -13.41 -13.44
N GLY A 55 -15.45 -14.11 -14.42
CA GLY A 55 -14.97 -15.41 -14.90
C GLY A 55 -16.01 -16.15 -15.75
N PRO A 56 -15.59 -17.16 -16.53
CA PRO A 56 -16.51 -17.97 -17.34
C PRO A 56 -17.60 -18.62 -16.47
N GLN A 57 -18.81 -18.72 -17.02
CA GLN A 57 -19.92 -19.36 -16.32
C GLN A 57 -19.63 -20.85 -16.11
N GLY A 58 -19.86 -21.35 -14.89
CA GLY A 58 -19.51 -22.72 -14.48
C GLY A 58 -18.03 -22.94 -14.10
N ALA A 59 -17.13 -21.96 -14.32
CA ALA A 59 -15.73 -22.04 -13.93
C ALA A 59 -15.45 -21.37 -12.57
N THR A 60 -14.21 -21.50 -12.10
CA THR A 60 -13.67 -20.74 -10.96
C THR A 60 -13.66 -19.24 -11.26
N ILE A 61 -13.85 -18.41 -10.23
CA ILE A 61 -13.72 -16.95 -10.32
C ILE A 61 -12.27 -16.61 -10.73
N LEU A 62 -12.10 -15.77 -11.75
CA LEU A 62 -10.79 -15.32 -12.23
C LEU A 62 -10.33 -14.05 -11.52
N ASN A 63 -11.25 -13.13 -11.26
CA ASN A 63 -10.95 -11.85 -10.63
C ASN A 63 -12.20 -11.28 -9.93
N THR A 64 -11.99 -10.31 -9.04
CA THR A 64 -13.04 -9.47 -8.45
C THR A 64 -12.73 -8.01 -8.79
N VAL A 65 -13.70 -7.26 -9.26
CA VAL A 65 -13.54 -5.86 -9.73
C VAL A 65 -14.59 -4.96 -9.11
N VAL A 66 -14.28 -3.67 -8.97
CA VAL A 66 -15.26 -2.66 -8.53
C VAL A 66 -16.39 -2.56 -9.55
N ALA A 67 -17.62 -2.43 -9.05
CA ALA A 67 -18.86 -2.46 -9.81
C ALA A 67 -19.77 -1.24 -9.53
N GLN A 68 -19.70 -0.64 -8.34
CA GLN A 68 -20.30 0.64 -7.99
C GLN A 68 -19.34 1.37 -7.06
N VAL A 69 -19.31 2.70 -7.12
CA VAL A 69 -18.63 3.54 -6.13
C VAL A 69 -19.57 4.61 -5.66
N ALA A 70 -19.72 4.75 -4.34
CA ALA A 70 -20.39 5.88 -3.72
C ALA A 70 -19.41 6.68 -2.87
N ILE A 71 -19.51 8.01 -2.96
CA ILE A 71 -18.82 8.94 -2.07
C ILE A 71 -19.82 9.99 -1.59
N VAL A 72 -19.91 10.15 -0.27
CA VAL A 72 -20.72 11.20 0.37
C VAL A 72 -19.84 12.11 1.23
N ASP A 73 -20.23 13.36 1.39
CA ASP A 73 -19.59 14.26 2.35
C ASP A 73 -19.98 13.92 3.80
N TYR A 74 -19.47 14.71 4.76
CA TYR A 74 -19.76 14.53 6.18
C TYR A 74 -21.24 14.70 6.55
N ASP A 75 -21.96 15.58 5.86
CA ASP A 75 -23.38 15.84 6.16
C ASP A 75 -24.29 14.77 5.53
N GLY A 76 -23.79 14.07 4.51
CA GLY A 76 -24.48 13.00 3.78
C GLY A 76 -24.87 13.41 2.35
N ASN A 77 -24.36 14.54 1.84
CA ASN A 77 -24.60 14.94 0.45
C ASN A 77 -23.78 14.06 -0.50
N ILE A 78 -24.38 13.67 -1.61
CA ILE A 78 -23.76 12.78 -2.60
C ILE A 78 -22.74 13.55 -3.42
N ILE A 79 -21.46 13.13 -3.35
CA ILE A 79 -20.37 13.64 -4.20
C ILE A 79 -20.23 12.76 -5.45
N LEU A 80 -20.37 11.44 -5.27
CA LEU A 80 -20.29 10.44 -6.34
C LEU A 80 -21.28 9.31 -6.02
N ASN A 81 -22.01 8.82 -7.04
CA ASN A 81 -22.67 7.52 -6.99
C ASN A 81 -22.76 7.01 -8.43
N GLU A 82 -21.83 6.15 -8.83
CA GLU A 82 -21.68 5.72 -10.22
C GLU A 82 -21.38 4.22 -10.29
N TYR A 83 -21.99 3.55 -11.27
CA TYR A 83 -21.62 2.18 -11.63
C TYR A 83 -20.34 2.15 -12.46
N VAL A 84 -19.52 1.14 -12.23
CA VAL A 84 -18.31 0.84 -13.01
C VAL A 84 -18.63 -0.22 -14.04
N ARG A 85 -18.19 -0.01 -15.28
CA ARG A 85 -18.24 -1.04 -16.33
C ARG A 85 -16.93 -1.83 -16.33
N PRO A 86 -16.91 -3.14 -16.03
CA PRO A 86 -15.70 -3.95 -16.16
C PRO A 86 -15.21 -4.02 -17.61
N ASP A 87 -13.88 -4.01 -17.81
CA ASP A 87 -13.26 -4.18 -19.13
C ASP A 87 -13.39 -5.62 -19.68
N ALA A 88 -13.73 -6.59 -18.81
CA ALA A 88 -13.98 -7.96 -19.19
C ALA A 88 -15.27 -8.10 -20.04
N PRO A 89 -15.38 -9.11 -20.93
CA PRO A 89 -16.60 -9.36 -21.70
C PRO A 89 -17.82 -9.57 -20.80
N ILE A 90 -19.00 -9.10 -21.22
CA ILE A 90 -20.26 -9.21 -20.45
C ILE A 90 -20.58 -10.67 -20.09
N SER A 91 -20.25 -11.62 -20.95
CA SER A 91 -20.41 -13.06 -20.69
C SER A 91 -19.55 -13.63 -19.55
N TYR A 92 -18.62 -12.83 -18.99
CA TYR A 92 -17.80 -13.16 -17.83
C TYR A 92 -18.29 -12.46 -16.55
N TRP A 93 -19.29 -11.58 -16.63
CA TRP A 93 -19.82 -10.83 -15.49
C TRP A 93 -20.75 -11.74 -14.66
N ARG A 94 -20.35 -12.08 -13.43
CA ARG A 94 -21.15 -12.99 -12.57
C ARG A 94 -22.16 -12.20 -11.74
N THR A 95 -23.07 -11.52 -12.41
CA THR A 95 -24.15 -10.71 -11.80
C THR A 95 -25.48 -10.89 -12.53
N PRO A 96 -26.63 -10.91 -11.83
CA PRO A 96 -27.96 -10.85 -12.46
C PRO A 96 -28.43 -9.41 -12.74
N ARG A 97 -27.56 -8.40 -12.56
CA ARG A 97 -27.87 -6.97 -12.78
C ARG A 97 -26.94 -6.32 -13.81
N ASP A 98 -26.49 -7.09 -14.80
CA ASP A 98 -25.60 -6.64 -15.89
C ASP A 98 -26.00 -5.26 -16.48
N TYR A 99 -27.30 -5.03 -16.67
CA TYR A 99 -27.90 -3.78 -17.15
C TYR A 99 -27.47 -2.51 -16.38
N LEU A 100 -27.13 -2.60 -15.09
CA LEU A 100 -26.63 -1.44 -14.31
C LEU A 100 -25.23 -1.00 -14.76
N TYR A 101 -24.42 -1.94 -15.25
CA TYR A 101 -22.98 -1.74 -15.51
C TYR A 101 -22.68 -1.52 -17.00
N ILE A 102 -23.60 -1.85 -17.92
CA ILE A 102 -23.40 -1.71 -19.38
C ILE A 102 -23.01 -0.28 -19.78
N ASN A 103 -23.57 0.74 -19.12
CA ASN A 103 -23.28 2.15 -19.37
C ASN A 103 -22.46 2.79 -18.22
N GLY A 104 -21.82 1.98 -17.38
CA GLY A 104 -20.98 2.46 -16.28
C GLY A 104 -19.70 3.15 -16.74
N THR A 105 -19.12 3.96 -15.86
CA THR A 105 -17.82 4.60 -16.05
C THR A 105 -16.72 3.53 -16.15
N SER A 106 -15.73 3.71 -17.03
CA SER A 106 -14.64 2.74 -17.17
C SER A 106 -13.75 2.70 -15.93
N PRO A 107 -13.06 1.58 -15.61
CA PRO A 107 -12.34 1.45 -14.34
C PRO A 107 -11.26 2.53 -14.18
N ALA A 108 -10.49 2.81 -15.24
CA ALA A 108 -9.46 3.86 -15.23
C ALA A 108 -10.04 5.27 -15.03
N GLN A 109 -11.20 5.57 -15.59
CA GLN A 109 -11.90 6.85 -15.37
C GLN A 109 -12.45 6.94 -13.94
N MET A 110 -12.98 5.84 -13.41
CA MET A 110 -13.50 5.80 -12.03
C MET A 110 -12.38 6.06 -11.03
N VAL A 111 -11.27 5.34 -11.14
CA VAL A 111 -10.07 5.56 -10.31
C VAL A 111 -9.63 7.02 -10.39
N SER A 112 -9.55 7.59 -11.60
CA SER A 112 -9.17 9.00 -11.80
C SER A 112 -10.13 9.99 -11.12
N LYS A 113 -11.46 9.77 -11.21
CA LYS A 113 -12.47 10.58 -10.51
C LYS A 113 -12.32 10.49 -9.00
N VAL A 114 -12.25 9.26 -8.47
CA VAL A 114 -12.19 9.04 -7.02
C VAL A 114 -10.91 9.65 -6.45
N HIS A 115 -9.75 9.42 -7.07
CA HIS A 115 -8.48 10.05 -6.65
C HIS A 115 -8.57 11.57 -6.57
N GLN A 116 -9.25 12.23 -7.52
CA GLN A 116 -9.47 13.69 -7.45
C GLN A 116 -10.42 14.09 -6.30
N ILE A 117 -11.45 13.29 -6.03
CA ILE A 117 -12.45 13.57 -4.99
C ILE A 117 -11.88 13.37 -3.57
N VAL A 118 -11.06 12.35 -3.34
CA VAL A 118 -10.52 11.97 -2.02
C VAL A 118 -9.14 12.56 -1.73
N LYS A 119 -8.52 13.24 -2.71
CA LYS A 119 -7.24 13.94 -2.52
C LYS A 119 -7.35 14.93 -1.35
N ASP A 120 -6.38 14.89 -0.45
CA ASP A 120 -6.28 15.76 0.73
C ASP A 120 -7.50 15.71 1.68
N LYS A 121 -8.30 14.63 1.62
CA LYS A 121 -9.45 14.37 2.50
C LYS A 121 -9.26 13.15 3.38
N ILE A 122 -9.94 13.16 4.52
CA ILE A 122 -10.09 11.97 5.37
C ILE A 122 -11.15 11.08 4.74
N ILE A 123 -10.75 9.84 4.42
CA ILE A 123 -11.65 8.80 3.89
C ILE A 123 -12.22 8.03 5.07
N VAL A 124 -13.54 8.02 5.18
CA VAL A 124 -14.32 7.21 6.11
C VAL A 124 -14.85 5.98 5.35
N GLY A 125 -14.90 4.82 5.96
CA GLY A 125 -15.44 3.59 5.34
C GLY A 125 -15.70 2.50 6.38
N TYR A 126 -16.22 1.35 5.98
CA TYR A 126 -16.45 0.21 6.87
C TYR A 126 -15.82 -1.05 6.25
N ASN A 127 -14.73 -1.56 6.85
CA ASN A 127 -13.83 -2.52 6.20
C ASN A 127 -13.19 -1.94 4.92
N LEU A 128 -12.70 -0.70 5.04
CA LEU A 128 -12.27 0.20 3.97
C LEU A 128 -11.11 -0.36 3.10
N TYR A 129 -10.45 -1.43 3.58
CA TYR A 129 -9.37 -2.12 2.87
C TYR A 129 -9.80 -2.60 1.47
N ASN A 130 -11.01 -3.12 1.33
CA ASN A 130 -11.46 -3.68 0.05
C ASN A 130 -11.63 -2.56 -0.98
N ASP A 131 -12.23 -1.44 -0.58
CA ASP A 131 -12.52 -0.26 -1.40
C ASP A 131 -11.24 0.38 -1.93
N ILE A 132 -10.29 0.68 -1.04
CA ILE A 132 -9.02 1.31 -1.43
C ILE A 132 -8.14 0.37 -2.26
N THR A 133 -8.22 -0.94 -2.02
CA THR A 133 -7.52 -1.94 -2.85
C THR A 133 -8.16 -2.03 -4.24
N GLY A 134 -9.50 -2.08 -4.32
CA GLY A 134 -10.25 -2.16 -5.57
C GLY A 134 -10.09 -0.90 -6.45
N LEU A 135 -9.98 0.26 -5.82
CA LEU A 135 -9.80 1.56 -6.48
C LEU A 135 -8.35 2.03 -6.58
N TRP A 136 -7.37 1.22 -6.15
CA TRP A 136 -5.95 1.55 -6.22
C TRP A 136 -5.63 2.90 -5.55
N ILE A 137 -6.29 3.17 -4.42
CA ILE A 137 -6.16 4.40 -3.63
C ILE A 137 -5.01 4.21 -2.63
N THR A 138 -4.16 5.21 -2.47
CA THR A 138 -3.07 5.21 -1.50
C THR A 138 -3.11 6.50 -0.69
N ASN A 139 -3.72 6.42 0.50
CA ASN A 139 -3.79 7.53 1.45
C ASN A 139 -2.97 7.21 2.71
N PRO A 140 -2.35 8.22 3.35
CA PRO A 140 -1.72 8.05 4.67
C PRO A 140 -2.70 7.46 5.70
N PRO A 141 -2.28 6.55 6.61
CA PRO A 141 -3.20 5.91 7.56
C PRO A 141 -3.92 6.89 8.50
N ASP A 142 -3.33 8.05 8.78
CA ASP A 142 -3.93 9.15 9.55
C ASP A 142 -5.03 9.91 8.77
N MET A 143 -5.15 9.66 7.47
CA MET A 143 -6.24 10.13 6.60
C MET A 143 -7.32 9.04 6.36
N LEU A 144 -7.25 7.89 7.04
CA LEU A 144 -8.25 6.82 6.95
C LEU A 144 -9.03 6.66 8.27
N ARG A 145 -10.35 6.44 8.20
CA ARG A 145 -11.24 6.19 9.35
C ARG A 145 -12.11 4.98 9.04
N ASP A 146 -11.58 3.79 9.28
CA ASP A 146 -12.34 2.55 9.15
C ASP A 146 -13.25 2.34 10.37
N VAL A 147 -14.54 2.58 10.18
CA VAL A 147 -15.59 2.54 11.20
C VAL A 147 -15.69 1.17 11.86
N GLU A 148 -15.39 0.08 11.13
CA GLU A 148 -15.40 -1.29 11.67
C GLU A 148 -14.43 -1.46 12.86
N LEU A 149 -13.31 -0.73 12.85
CA LEU A 149 -12.27 -0.82 13.88
C LEU A 149 -12.65 -0.14 15.21
N CYS A 150 -13.86 0.40 15.35
CA CYS A 150 -14.35 0.90 16.62
C CYS A 150 -14.49 -0.26 17.65
N PRO A 151 -13.86 -0.21 18.83
CA PRO A 151 -13.90 -1.26 19.84
C PRO A 151 -15.30 -1.68 20.28
N LYS A 152 -16.32 -0.82 20.14
CA LYS A 152 -17.71 -1.17 20.45
C LYS A 152 -18.34 -2.15 19.43
N TYR A 153 -17.77 -2.25 18.23
CA TYR A 153 -18.12 -3.25 17.22
C TYR A 153 -17.25 -4.51 17.33
N SER A 154 -16.25 -4.55 18.22
CA SER A 154 -15.42 -5.74 18.44
C SER A 154 -16.19 -6.83 19.16
N LEU A 155 -16.24 -8.02 18.56
CA LEU A 155 -16.85 -9.22 19.17
C LEU A 155 -15.90 -9.96 20.13
N GLY A 156 -14.73 -9.37 20.40
CA GLY A 156 -13.69 -9.95 21.26
C GLY A 156 -12.50 -10.52 20.49
N ARG A 157 -11.46 -10.89 21.24
CA ARG A 157 -10.14 -11.24 20.68
C ARG A 157 -10.22 -12.50 19.81
N GLY A 158 -10.13 -12.32 18.50
CA GLY A 158 -10.13 -13.42 17.51
C GLY A 158 -11.53 -13.87 17.07
N VAL A 159 -12.59 -13.20 17.53
CA VAL A 159 -13.98 -13.49 17.13
C VAL A 159 -14.40 -12.65 15.91
N GLY A 160 -13.81 -11.45 15.77
CA GLY A 160 -14.07 -10.53 14.66
C GLY A 160 -14.80 -9.27 15.12
N THR A 161 -15.57 -8.71 14.22
CA THR A 161 -16.26 -7.42 14.30
C THR A 161 -17.71 -7.57 13.88
N LEU A 162 -18.58 -6.66 14.32
CA LEU A 162 -19.95 -6.57 13.80
C LEU A 162 -19.91 -6.21 12.30
N SER A 163 -20.85 -6.72 11.52
CA SER A 163 -21.08 -6.22 10.17
C SER A 163 -21.68 -4.81 10.21
N LEU A 164 -21.53 -4.04 9.13
CA LEU A 164 -22.13 -2.70 8.99
C LEU A 164 -23.63 -2.73 9.33
N LYS A 165 -24.38 -3.70 8.80
CA LYS A 165 -25.80 -3.94 9.13
C LYS A 165 -26.07 -4.10 10.62
N ALA A 166 -25.22 -4.83 11.34
CA ALA A 166 -25.38 -5.04 12.78
C ALA A 166 -24.99 -3.79 13.58
N ALA A 167 -23.95 -3.06 13.17
CA ALA A 167 -23.56 -1.79 13.77
C ALA A 167 -24.64 -0.71 13.60
N VAL A 168 -25.20 -0.58 12.39
CA VAL A 168 -26.31 0.35 12.06
C VAL A 168 -27.58 -0.03 12.82
N GLN A 169 -27.89 -1.33 12.96
CA GLN A 169 -29.02 -1.77 13.77
C GLN A 169 -28.82 -1.51 15.27
N MET A 170 -27.60 -1.65 15.78
CA MET A 170 -27.26 -1.40 17.19
C MET A 170 -27.34 0.09 17.56
N ASP A 171 -26.78 0.96 16.73
CA ASP A 171 -26.59 2.37 17.06
C ASP A 171 -27.71 3.29 16.53
N LEU A 172 -28.20 3.03 15.32
CA LEU A 172 -29.14 3.89 14.60
C LEU A 172 -30.56 3.29 14.60
N ASN A 173 -30.74 2.11 15.19
CA ASN A 173 -31.98 1.32 15.18
C ASN A 173 -32.60 1.16 13.77
N ARG A 174 -31.74 1.12 12.75
CA ARG A 174 -32.12 1.10 11.33
C ARG A 174 -31.68 -0.22 10.69
N THR A 175 -32.56 -0.83 9.90
CA THR A 175 -32.20 -1.97 9.05
C THR A 175 -31.89 -1.51 7.63
N ILE A 176 -30.62 -1.63 7.25
CA ILE A 176 -30.07 -1.48 5.88
C ILE A 176 -29.84 -2.85 5.23
N GLN A 177 -29.37 -2.89 3.99
CA GLN A 177 -29.01 -4.10 3.24
C GLN A 177 -30.17 -5.13 3.27
N ARG A 178 -31.37 -4.65 2.92
CA ARG A 178 -32.62 -5.45 3.01
C ARG A 178 -32.78 -6.43 1.86
N SER A 179 -32.17 -6.13 0.72
CA SER A 179 -32.13 -7.00 -0.45
C SER A 179 -30.93 -7.95 -0.37
N ASN A 180 -30.90 -9.00 -1.20
CA ASN A 180 -29.72 -9.88 -1.34
C ASN A 180 -28.54 -9.20 -2.07
N PHE A 181 -28.72 -7.95 -2.45
CA PHE A 181 -27.73 -7.09 -3.09
C PHE A 181 -27.56 -5.84 -2.24
N HIS A 182 -26.30 -5.49 -2.02
CA HIS A 182 -25.86 -4.29 -1.35
C HIS A 182 -25.89 -3.11 -2.34
N ASP A 183 -25.89 -1.90 -1.81
CA ASP A 183 -25.84 -0.65 -2.55
C ASP A 183 -24.85 0.28 -1.85
N ALA A 184 -23.78 0.64 -2.57
CA ALA A 184 -22.69 1.43 -2.00
C ALA A 184 -23.16 2.78 -1.43
N LEU A 185 -24.25 3.36 -1.95
CA LEU A 185 -24.75 4.63 -1.44
C LEU A 185 -25.47 4.46 -0.07
N GLU A 186 -26.31 3.43 0.10
CA GLU A 186 -26.88 3.09 1.42
C GLU A 186 -25.77 2.86 2.46
N ASP A 187 -24.74 2.10 2.09
CA ASP A 187 -23.65 1.71 2.99
C ASP A 187 -22.68 2.87 3.27
N ALA A 188 -22.33 3.71 2.30
CA ALA A 188 -21.54 4.94 2.51
C ALA A 188 -22.25 5.95 3.43
N LEU A 189 -23.57 6.16 3.23
CA LEU A 189 -24.40 7.04 4.07
C LEU A 189 -24.47 6.51 5.51
N ALA A 190 -24.78 5.22 5.67
CA ALA A 190 -24.87 4.59 6.99
C ALA A 190 -23.53 4.63 7.73
N THR A 191 -22.43 4.41 7.02
CA THR A 191 -21.07 4.51 7.56
C THR A 191 -20.73 5.93 8.02
N MET A 192 -21.12 6.97 7.28
CA MET A 192 -20.93 8.36 7.72
C MET A 192 -21.79 8.71 8.94
N GLU A 193 -23.03 8.22 9.01
CA GLU A 193 -23.86 8.33 10.22
C GLU A 193 -23.20 7.68 11.44
N LEU A 194 -22.70 6.44 11.30
CA LEU A 194 -21.96 5.74 12.35
C LEU A 194 -20.67 6.49 12.76
N PHE A 195 -19.94 7.05 11.80
CA PHE A 195 -18.76 7.86 12.10
C PHE A 195 -19.12 9.11 12.92
N ARG A 196 -20.18 9.83 12.53
CA ARG A 196 -20.64 11.06 13.20
C ARG A 196 -21.04 10.83 14.66
N ILE A 197 -21.83 9.81 14.95
CA ILE A 197 -22.28 9.52 16.33
C ILE A 197 -21.15 8.99 17.23
N ASN A 198 -20.06 8.47 16.63
CA ASN A 198 -18.90 7.94 17.33
C ASN A 198 -17.69 8.89 17.28
N ARG A 199 -17.90 10.15 16.89
CA ARG A 199 -16.82 11.11 16.67
C ARG A 199 -15.91 11.28 17.89
N ASP A 200 -16.48 11.38 19.08
CA ASP A 200 -15.72 11.51 20.34
C ASP A 200 -14.74 10.34 20.56
N PHE A 201 -15.09 9.14 20.09
CA PHE A 201 -14.19 7.99 20.12
C PHE A 201 -13.06 8.11 19.09
N TRP A 202 -13.38 8.55 17.87
CA TRP A 202 -12.39 8.78 16.81
C TRP A 202 -11.37 9.87 17.20
N ASP A 203 -11.84 10.96 17.79
CA ASP A 203 -11.02 12.08 18.30
C ASP A 203 -10.13 11.69 19.52
N VAL A 204 -10.33 10.50 20.11
CA VAL A 204 -9.53 9.95 21.22
C VAL A 204 -8.55 8.86 20.77
N MET A 205 -8.90 8.04 19.78
CA MET A 205 -7.99 7.02 19.22
C MET A 205 -6.84 7.61 18.40
N ILE A 206 -7.07 8.79 17.83
CA ILE A 206 -6.04 9.59 17.19
C ILE A 206 -5.11 10.12 18.29
N PRO A 207 -3.79 9.82 18.26
CA PRO A 207 -2.88 10.38 19.24
C PRO A 207 -2.88 11.91 19.15
N LYS A 208 -3.35 12.57 20.21
CA LYS A 208 -3.19 14.02 20.39
C LYS A 208 -1.70 14.34 20.56
N ARG A 209 -0.99 14.46 19.44
CA ARG A 209 0.22 15.26 19.39
C ARG A 209 -0.21 16.71 19.51
N ASP A 210 -0.16 17.22 20.73
CA ASP A 210 -0.24 18.65 21.01
C ASP A 210 0.86 19.38 20.22
N PHE A 211 0.52 19.86 19.03
CA PHE A 211 1.21 21.01 18.48
C PHE A 211 0.85 22.22 19.35
N ARG A 212 1.59 22.38 20.44
CA ARG A 212 1.55 23.58 21.26
C ARG A 212 1.91 24.77 20.38
N VAL A 213 0.89 25.50 19.93
CA VAL A 213 1.07 26.85 19.39
C VAL A 213 1.42 27.76 20.56
N THR A 214 2.70 27.76 20.95
CA THR A 214 3.23 28.82 21.80
C THR A 214 3.16 30.11 21.00
N LYS A 215 2.23 30.99 21.39
CA LYS A 215 2.22 32.38 20.93
C LYS A 215 3.60 33.01 21.16
N THR A 216 3.91 34.00 20.33
CA THR A 216 5.15 34.81 20.33
C THR A 216 6.46 34.05 20.04
N SER A 217 6.86 34.03 18.77
CA SER A 217 8.02 34.81 18.32
C SER A 217 7.99 35.02 16.81
N VAL A 218 8.53 36.15 16.34
CA VAL A 218 8.86 36.40 14.93
C VAL A 218 9.80 35.28 14.45
N PRO A 219 9.69 34.76 13.22
CA PRO A 219 10.51 33.65 12.75
C PRO A 219 11.99 34.05 12.67
N THR A 220 12.71 33.82 13.76
CA THR A 220 14.14 33.58 13.68
C THR A 220 14.30 32.18 13.12
N LEU A 221 15.03 32.06 12.01
CA LEU A 221 15.37 30.76 11.42
C LEU A 221 16.06 29.92 12.51
N ALA A 222 15.36 28.88 12.99
CA ALA A 222 16.03 27.85 13.76
C ALA A 222 17.13 27.25 12.86
N PRO A 223 18.38 27.09 13.34
CA PRO A 223 19.37 26.31 12.63
C PRO A 223 18.79 24.94 12.29
N CYS A 224 19.13 24.40 11.12
CA CYS A 224 18.70 23.05 10.73
C CYS A 224 18.88 22.07 11.89
N PRO A 225 17.95 21.14 12.13
CA PRO A 225 18.15 20.09 13.12
C PRO A 225 19.41 19.29 12.75
N THR A 226 20.50 19.51 13.49
CA THR A 226 21.81 18.87 13.27
C THR A 226 21.86 17.43 13.75
N ALA A 227 20.72 16.74 13.76
CA ALA A 227 20.73 15.31 13.54
C ALA A 227 21.15 15.12 12.08
N ALA A 228 22.41 14.71 11.87
CA ALA A 228 22.86 14.32 10.54
C ALA A 228 21.86 13.33 9.94
N PRO A 229 21.57 13.38 8.62
CA PRO A 229 20.72 12.37 8.00
C PRO A 229 21.27 11.00 8.40
N VAL A 230 20.40 10.10 8.87
CA VAL A 230 20.81 8.74 9.22
C VAL A 230 21.53 8.19 8.00
N CYS A 231 22.84 8.04 8.11
CA CYS A 231 23.69 7.74 6.97
C CYS A 231 23.42 6.30 6.58
N LEU A 232 22.43 6.11 5.71
CA LEU A 232 22.06 4.80 5.21
C LEU A 232 23.33 4.13 4.67
N PRO A 233 23.60 2.87 5.07
CA PRO A 233 24.74 2.12 4.56
C PRO A 233 24.90 2.24 3.03
N PRO A 234 26.13 2.22 2.51
CA PRO A 234 26.40 2.13 1.09
C PRO A 234 25.55 1.05 0.42
N THR A 235 25.12 1.27 -0.82
CA THR A 235 24.33 0.29 -1.59
C THR A 235 24.98 -1.08 -1.62
N ASP A 236 26.31 -1.10 -1.73
CA ASP A 236 27.12 -2.30 -1.84
C ASP A 236 27.12 -3.15 -0.57
N ASP A 237 26.75 -2.58 0.59
CA ASP A 237 26.60 -3.34 1.84
C ASP A 237 25.34 -4.19 1.88
N TYR A 238 24.37 -3.98 0.99
CA TYR A 238 23.11 -4.72 0.97
C TYR A 238 23.16 -5.95 0.06
N ILE A 239 22.53 -7.03 0.52
CA ILE A 239 22.33 -8.26 -0.25
C ILE A 239 20.95 -8.83 0.06
N ALA A 240 20.17 -9.18 -0.97
CA ALA A 240 18.86 -9.79 -0.79
C ALA A 240 18.96 -11.32 -0.86
N LEU A 241 18.33 -12.00 0.10
CA LEU A 241 18.30 -13.45 0.27
C LEU A 241 16.90 -13.99 0.00
N ASN A 242 16.79 -14.87 -0.99
CA ASN A 242 15.65 -15.79 -1.12
C ASN A 242 16.10 -17.23 -0.82
N LEU A 243 15.22 -18.01 -0.18
CA LEU A 243 15.41 -19.44 0.06
C LEU A 243 14.11 -20.18 -0.25
N MET A 244 14.15 -21.09 -1.21
CA MET A 244 13.11 -22.10 -1.40
C MET A 244 13.35 -23.28 -0.46
N SER A 245 12.29 -23.76 0.19
CA SER A 245 12.35 -24.88 1.12
C SER A 245 11.13 -25.78 0.97
N ALA A 246 11.34 -27.10 0.94
CA ALA A 246 10.27 -28.09 1.05
C ALA A 246 9.82 -28.26 2.51
N VAL A 247 8.59 -28.69 2.72
CA VAL A 247 8.01 -28.93 4.05
C VAL A 247 7.88 -30.43 4.30
N PHE A 248 8.62 -30.96 5.27
CA PHE A 248 8.49 -32.35 5.72
C PHE A 248 7.62 -32.40 6.98
N SER A 249 6.62 -33.29 7.02
CA SER A 249 5.73 -33.45 8.18
C SER A 249 6.04 -34.75 8.92
N ARG A 250 6.58 -34.63 10.14
CA ARG A 250 6.86 -35.79 11.02
C ARG A 250 5.92 -35.75 12.21
N GLY A 251 4.73 -36.34 12.03
CA GLY A 251 3.63 -36.25 12.99
C GLY A 251 3.06 -34.83 13.07
N LYS A 252 2.92 -34.28 14.28
CA LYS A 252 2.35 -32.92 14.49
C LYS A 252 3.34 -31.77 14.22
N LYS A 253 4.61 -32.05 13.93
CA LYS A 253 5.63 -31.01 13.64
C LYS A 253 5.91 -30.96 12.14
N LYS A 254 5.94 -29.72 11.62
CA LYS A 254 6.45 -29.39 10.29
C LYS A 254 7.93 -29.00 10.42
N GLU A 255 8.77 -29.64 9.63
CA GLU A 255 10.19 -29.33 9.47
C GLU A 255 10.39 -28.74 8.06
N PHE A 256 11.26 -27.76 7.94
CA PHE A 256 11.55 -27.09 6.66
C PHE A 256 12.95 -27.47 6.21
N ILE A 257 13.10 -27.81 4.93
CA ILE A 257 14.34 -28.33 4.36
C ILE A 257 14.79 -27.39 3.24
N PRO A 258 15.97 -26.75 3.33
CA PRO A 258 16.43 -25.79 2.33
C PRO A 258 16.87 -26.48 1.03
N LEU A 259 16.37 -26.01 -0.12
CA LEU A 259 16.60 -26.63 -1.44
C LEU A 259 17.28 -25.73 -2.47
N HIS A 260 16.93 -24.45 -2.52
CA HIS A 260 17.49 -23.52 -3.51
C HIS A 260 17.66 -22.15 -2.87
N VAL A 261 18.89 -21.65 -2.82
CA VAL A 261 19.23 -20.35 -2.26
C VAL A 261 19.70 -19.41 -3.36
N THR A 262 19.17 -18.19 -3.37
CA THR A 262 19.60 -17.14 -4.28
C THR A 262 19.95 -15.88 -3.49
N LEU A 263 21.15 -15.35 -3.73
CA LEU A 263 21.58 -14.03 -3.29
C LEU A 263 21.65 -13.09 -4.50
N VAL A 264 21.11 -11.87 -4.37
CA VAL A 264 21.34 -10.79 -5.33
C VAL A 264 21.91 -9.55 -4.66
N ASP A 265 22.79 -8.84 -5.37
CA ASP A 265 23.32 -7.54 -4.93
C ASP A 265 22.27 -6.42 -5.09
N TYR A 266 22.63 -5.20 -4.70
CA TYR A 266 21.77 -4.02 -4.88
C TYR A 266 21.45 -3.72 -6.35
N GLY A 267 22.34 -4.06 -7.29
CA GLY A 267 22.08 -3.98 -8.73
C GLY A 267 21.15 -5.08 -9.27
N GLN A 268 20.66 -5.98 -8.42
CA GLN A 268 19.89 -7.19 -8.76
C GLN A 268 20.70 -8.23 -9.56
N ASN A 269 22.04 -8.12 -9.58
CA ASN A 269 22.91 -9.14 -10.16
C ASN A 269 22.95 -10.36 -9.23
N ILE A 270 23.02 -11.55 -9.82
CA ILE A 270 23.06 -12.81 -9.06
C ILE A 270 24.47 -13.00 -8.48
N VAL A 271 24.56 -13.09 -7.15
CA VAL A 271 25.80 -13.31 -6.41
C VAL A 271 26.00 -14.79 -6.06
N ILE A 272 24.90 -15.47 -5.70
CA ILE A 272 24.82 -16.93 -5.48
C ILE A 272 23.47 -17.39 -6.05
N ASN A 273 23.46 -18.54 -6.70
CA ASN A 273 22.25 -19.25 -7.10
C ASN A 273 22.55 -20.75 -7.06
N GLU A 274 22.34 -21.38 -5.91
CA GLU A 274 22.81 -22.75 -5.65
C GLU A 274 21.71 -23.66 -5.10
N TYR A 275 21.63 -24.85 -5.66
CA TYR A 275 20.81 -25.93 -5.12
C TYR A 275 21.56 -26.65 -3.98
N ILE A 276 20.81 -27.00 -2.94
CA ILE A 276 21.33 -27.61 -1.71
C ILE A 276 20.87 -29.07 -1.69
N LEU A 277 21.83 -30.00 -1.71
CA LEU A 277 21.56 -31.43 -1.71
C LEU A 277 20.98 -31.90 -0.38
N GLN A 278 19.84 -32.57 -0.45
CA GLN A 278 19.05 -33.09 0.68
C GLN A 278 18.60 -34.52 0.42
N ASN A 279 18.50 -35.31 1.49
CA ASN A 279 17.95 -36.67 1.43
C ASN A 279 16.41 -36.64 1.55
N ILE A 280 15.73 -36.28 0.46
CA ILE A 280 14.27 -36.22 0.35
C ILE A 280 13.79 -36.80 -0.97
N THR A 281 12.56 -37.32 -1.00
CA THR A 281 11.94 -37.92 -2.20
C THR A 281 11.03 -36.96 -2.97
N ASP A 282 10.52 -35.91 -2.31
CA ASP A 282 9.60 -34.93 -2.90
C ASP A 282 10.15 -33.51 -2.70
N LEU A 283 10.51 -32.85 -3.81
CA LEU A 283 11.02 -31.47 -3.83
C LEU A 283 9.90 -30.42 -3.75
N GLN A 284 8.63 -30.85 -3.82
CA GLN A 284 7.44 -30.01 -3.80
C GLN A 284 7.48 -28.93 -4.90
N THR A 285 7.82 -29.32 -6.14
CA THR A 285 8.09 -28.42 -7.28
C THR A 285 6.99 -27.37 -7.51
N ASN A 286 5.71 -27.70 -7.32
CA ASN A 286 4.61 -26.73 -7.45
C ASN A 286 4.65 -25.58 -6.42
N VAL A 287 5.38 -25.76 -5.30
CA VAL A 287 5.54 -24.80 -4.19
C VAL A 287 6.92 -24.16 -4.21
N THR A 288 7.96 -24.94 -4.54
CA THR A 288 9.38 -24.54 -4.48
C THR A 288 9.94 -24.07 -5.82
N GLY A 289 9.29 -24.42 -6.94
CA GLY A 289 9.80 -24.26 -8.30
C GLY A 289 11.05 -25.06 -8.62
N VAL A 290 11.51 -25.93 -7.71
CA VAL A 290 12.72 -26.73 -7.89
C VAL A 290 12.39 -27.92 -8.79
N ILE A 291 12.88 -27.88 -10.03
CA ILE A 291 12.74 -28.94 -11.04
C ILE A 291 13.71 -30.09 -10.72
N PRO A 292 13.25 -31.35 -10.58
CA PRO A 292 14.09 -32.48 -10.19
C PRO A 292 15.33 -32.69 -11.06
N GLU A 293 15.17 -32.57 -12.38
CA GLU A 293 16.23 -32.81 -13.38
C GLU A 293 17.40 -31.83 -13.20
N ILE A 294 17.10 -30.55 -12.94
CA ILE A 294 18.10 -29.51 -12.68
C ILE A 294 18.71 -29.71 -11.29
N TYR A 295 17.86 -29.93 -10.29
CA TYR A 295 18.28 -30.11 -8.89
C TYR A 295 19.28 -31.26 -8.72
N TYR A 296 19.00 -32.45 -9.27
CA TYR A 296 19.93 -33.58 -9.12
C TYR A 296 21.21 -33.45 -9.97
N ALA A 297 21.22 -32.57 -10.98
CA ALA A 297 22.42 -32.25 -11.75
C ALA A 297 23.32 -31.20 -11.07
N GLU A 298 22.73 -30.24 -10.34
CA GLU A 298 23.43 -29.04 -9.84
C GLU A 298 23.56 -28.96 -8.30
N ALA A 299 22.83 -29.79 -7.54
CA ALA A 299 22.80 -29.68 -6.07
C ALA A 299 24.14 -30.00 -5.40
N ARG A 300 24.63 -29.05 -4.61
CA ARG A 300 25.89 -29.12 -3.85
C ARG A 300 25.67 -29.51 -2.40
N ASN A 301 26.71 -30.01 -1.72
CA ASN A 301 26.63 -30.31 -0.29
C ASN A 301 26.31 -29.04 0.51
N PHE A 302 25.39 -29.15 1.48
CA PHE A 302 25.01 -28.05 2.38
C PHE A 302 26.20 -27.32 3.01
N THR A 303 27.28 -28.03 3.34
CA THR A 303 28.48 -27.46 3.95
C THR A 303 29.20 -26.47 3.02
N ASP A 304 29.27 -26.78 1.73
CA ASP A 304 29.97 -25.97 0.73
C ASP A 304 29.15 -24.73 0.34
N VAL A 305 27.84 -24.91 0.16
CA VAL A 305 26.89 -23.82 -0.08
C VAL A 305 26.89 -22.88 1.13
N ARG A 306 26.80 -23.40 2.36
CA ARG A 306 26.86 -22.60 3.59
C ARG A 306 28.17 -21.82 3.71
N SER A 307 29.31 -22.42 3.36
CA SER A 307 30.61 -21.74 3.39
C SER A 307 30.65 -20.58 2.39
N SER A 308 30.10 -20.79 1.19
CA SER A 308 29.95 -19.77 0.15
C SER A 308 29.02 -18.62 0.60
N LEU A 309 27.87 -18.96 1.21
CA LEU A 309 26.93 -17.99 1.78
C LEU A 309 27.55 -17.15 2.90
N ILE A 310 28.29 -17.74 3.84
CA ILE A 310 28.97 -17.01 4.93
C ILE A 310 29.93 -15.97 4.32
N ASN A 311 30.81 -16.40 3.41
CA ASN A 311 31.78 -15.51 2.75
C ASN A 311 31.10 -14.34 2.01
N LYS A 312 29.93 -14.57 1.40
CA LYS A 312 29.18 -13.50 0.70
C LYS A 312 28.31 -12.62 1.61
N THR A 313 28.06 -13.01 2.86
CA THR A 313 27.10 -12.29 3.75
C THR A 313 27.69 -11.74 5.04
N ASP A 314 28.87 -12.17 5.50
CA ASP A 314 29.45 -11.76 6.79
C ASP A 314 29.56 -10.22 6.96
N SER A 315 30.06 -9.53 5.93
CA SER A 315 30.13 -8.06 5.92
C SER A 315 28.78 -7.39 5.66
N LYS A 316 27.84 -8.06 4.99
CA LYS A 316 26.63 -7.46 4.40
C LYS A 316 25.43 -7.33 5.35
N ILE A 317 24.50 -6.46 4.97
CA ILE A 317 23.16 -6.33 5.52
C ILE A 317 22.23 -7.20 4.67
N ILE A 318 21.64 -8.22 5.28
CA ILE A 318 20.78 -9.18 4.60
C ILE A 318 19.34 -8.67 4.60
N ILE A 319 18.77 -8.52 3.41
CA ILE A 319 17.37 -8.23 3.18
C ILE A 319 16.65 -9.55 2.89
N GLY A 320 15.50 -9.79 3.51
CA GLY A 320 14.64 -10.94 3.21
C GLY A 320 13.17 -10.64 3.42
N TYR A 321 12.31 -11.47 2.85
CA TYR A 321 10.87 -11.48 3.15
C TYR A 321 10.59 -12.61 4.15
N SER A 322 10.40 -12.27 5.43
CA SER A 322 10.60 -13.20 6.56
C SER A 322 12.07 -13.68 6.63
N VAL A 323 12.97 -12.84 7.12
CA VAL A 323 14.42 -13.05 7.04
C VAL A 323 14.94 -14.08 8.05
N LEU A 324 14.30 -14.22 9.22
CA LEU A 324 14.78 -15.11 10.28
C LEU A 324 14.73 -16.62 9.96
N PRO A 325 13.66 -17.19 9.35
CA PRO A 325 13.63 -18.63 9.06
C PRO A 325 14.74 -19.08 8.09
N PRO A 326 15.02 -18.39 6.96
CA PRO A 326 16.16 -18.72 6.09
C PRO A 326 17.51 -18.69 6.81
N ILE A 327 17.79 -17.65 7.61
CA ILE A 327 19.04 -17.52 8.39
C ILE A 327 19.23 -18.72 9.33
N LYS A 328 18.15 -19.16 10.01
CA LYS A 328 18.19 -20.35 10.88
C LYS A 328 18.39 -21.65 10.11
N LEU A 329 17.69 -21.86 9.00
CA LEU A 329 17.80 -23.06 8.16
C LEU A 329 19.19 -23.21 7.54
N LEU A 330 19.76 -22.11 7.05
CA LEU A 330 21.12 -22.05 6.49
C LEU A 330 22.21 -22.01 7.57
N LYS A 331 21.83 -21.94 8.86
CA LYS A 331 22.72 -21.86 10.02
C LYS A 331 23.75 -20.71 9.87
N LEU A 332 23.28 -19.54 9.44
CA LEU A 332 24.08 -18.33 9.34
C LEU A 332 24.02 -17.57 10.68
N ASP A 333 25.15 -17.13 11.20
CA ASP A 333 25.21 -16.34 12.43
C ASP A 333 25.24 -14.85 12.07
N GLN A 334 24.07 -14.21 12.13
CA GLN A 334 23.89 -12.84 11.65
C GLN A 334 23.20 -11.98 12.71
N LYS A 335 23.83 -10.85 13.03
CA LYS A 335 23.33 -9.90 14.04
C LYS A 335 22.01 -9.29 13.56
N LYS A 336 21.02 -9.17 14.46
CA LYS A 336 19.71 -8.56 14.16
C LYS A 336 19.80 -7.18 13.47
N ALA A 337 20.76 -6.35 13.88
CA ALA A 337 21.02 -5.04 13.26
C ALA A 337 21.48 -5.11 11.79
N LYS A 338 22.05 -6.23 11.34
CA LYS A 338 22.41 -6.52 9.94
C LYS A 338 21.28 -7.22 9.15
N MET A 339 20.07 -7.31 9.69
CA MET A 339 18.93 -7.91 8.98
C MET A 339 17.84 -6.86 8.70
N ARG A 340 17.26 -6.93 7.50
CA ARG A 340 16.06 -6.20 7.10
C ARG A 340 14.98 -7.20 6.72
N ASP A 341 13.83 -7.12 7.37
CA ASP A 341 12.67 -7.96 7.06
C ASP A 341 11.59 -7.13 6.38
N LEU A 342 11.26 -7.48 5.14
CA LEU A 342 10.24 -6.80 4.35
C LEU A 342 8.82 -7.01 4.88
N GLN A 343 8.57 -8.02 5.73
CA GLN A 343 7.32 -8.12 6.50
C GLN A 343 7.18 -6.99 7.55
N ARG A 344 8.18 -6.11 7.66
CA ARG A 344 8.21 -4.90 8.48
C ARG A 344 8.34 -3.61 7.65
N ALA A 345 8.25 -3.71 6.32
CA ALA A 345 8.19 -2.56 5.41
C ALA A 345 6.90 -1.75 5.64
N PRO A 346 6.89 -0.43 5.36
CA PRO A 346 5.77 0.47 5.65
C PRO A 346 4.35 -0.07 5.37
N PRO A 347 4.00 -0.57 4.17
CA PRO A 347 2.64 -1.03 3.88
C PRO A 347 2.19 -2.18 4.80
N ILE A 348 3.07 -3.14 5.08
CA ILE A 348 2.76 -4.28 5.96
C ILE A 348 2.83 -3.89 7.44
N ARG A 349 3.74 -2.96 7.80
CA ARG A 349 4.00 -2.57 9.19
C ARG A 349 2.90 -1.71 9.79
N PHE A 350 2.38 -0.77 9.01
CA PHE A 350 1.41 0.22 9.48
C PHE A 350 -0.03 -0.28 9.36
N ASP A 351 -0.29 -1.28 8.51
CA ASP A 351 -1.54 -2.01 8.45
C ASP A 351 -1.67 -3.03 9.61
N PRO A 352 -2.68 -2.93 10.50
CA PRO A 352 -2.85 -3.85 11.62
C PRO A 352 -3.21 -5.30 11.26
N ILE A 353 -3.73 -5.54 10.05
CA ILE A 353 -4.12 -6.85 9.50
C ILE A 353 -2.90 -7.48 8.84
N LEU A 354 -2.25 -6.79 7.89
CA LEU A 354 -1.04 -7.29 7.23
C LEU A 354 0.10 -7.50 8.22
N ARG A 355 0.20 -6.69 9.29
CA ARG A 355 1.16 -6.94 10.38
C ARG A 355 0.87 -8.22 11.18
N LYS A 356 -0.39 -8.67 11.24
CA LYS A 356 -0.78 -9.94 11.90
C LYS A 356 -0.66 -11.14 10.96
N GLN A 357 -0.99 -10.96 9.68
CA GLN A 357 -0.85 -11.92 8.60
C GLN A 357 -0.21 -11.25 7.38
N PRO A 358 1.13 -11.23 7.31
CA PRO A 358 1.81 -10.68 6.14
C PRO A 358 1.41 -11.48 4.88
N PRO A 359 1.22 -10.80 3.73
CA PRO A 359 0.92 -11.48 2.47
C PRO A 359 2.08 -12.39 2.04
N SER A 360 1.91 -13.20 1.00
CA SER A 360 3.08 -13.85 0.38
C SER A 360 3.96 -12.80 -0.31
N ILE A 361 5.25 -13.13 -0.55
CA ILE A 361 6.12 -12.26 -1.35
C ILE A 361 5.58 -12.07 -2.77
N ASP A 362 4.91 -13.07 -3.33
CA ASP A 362 4.32 -13.03 -4.67
C ASP A 362 3.16 -12.02 -4.74
N VAL A 363 2.28 -12.01 -3.73
CA VAL A 363 1.22 -10.99 -3.61
C VAL A 363 1.83 -9.61 -3.34
N PHE A 364 2.82 -9.52 -2.45
CA PHE A 364 3.45 -8.24 -2.13
C PHE A 364 4.17 -7.62 -3.34
N ALA A 365 4.96 -8.40 -4.08
CA ALA A 365 5.61 -7.94 -5.30
C ALA A 365 4.60 -7.63 -6.42
N LYS A 366 3.50 -8.38 -6.52
CA LYS A 366 2.43 -8.10 -7.48
C LYS A 366 1.73 -6.77 -7.17
N ASN A 367 1.44 -6.49 -5.91
CA ASN A 367 0.78 -5.24 -5.51
C ASN A 367 1.74 -4.03 -5.60
N GLU A 368 2.97 -4.19 -5.13
CA GLU A 368 3.92 -3.08 -4.96
C GLU A 368 4.72 -2.73 -6.23
N LEU A 369 4.98 -3.72 -7.09
CA LEU A 369 5.85 -3.61 -8.26
C LEU A 369 5.18 -4.06 -9.57
N ASN A 370 3.95 -4.60 -9.52
CA ASN A 370 3.22 -5.17 -10.65
C ASN A 370 3.95 -6.33 -11.39
N ILE A 371 4.88 -7.01 -10.73
CA ILE A 371 5.64 -8.14 -11.32
C ILE A 371 5.07 -9.50 -10.92
N SER A 372 5.22 -10.50 -11.80
CA SER A 372 5.03 -11.91 -11.47
C SER A 372 6.36 -12.51 -10.99
N LEU A 373 6.31 -13.39 -9.99
CA LEU A 373 7.48 -14.14 -9.50
C LEU A 373 7.49 -15.60 -9.99
N LEU A 374 6.61 -15.92 -10.94
CA LEU A 374 6.55 -17.21 -11.60
C LEU A 374 7.40 -17.22 -12.88
N ASP A 375 8.13 -18.30 -13.09
CA ASP A 375 8.85 -18.62 -14.32
C ASP A 375 8.28 -19.92 -14.88
N HIS A 376 7.86 -19.92 -16.16
CA HIS A 376 7.06 -20.99 -16.78
C HIS A 376 5.88 -21.51 -15.93
N GLY A 377 5.30 -20.66 -15.07
CA GLY A 377 4.20 -21.00 -14.16
C GLY A 377 4.61 -21.56 -12.79
N LEU A 378 5.91 -21.76 -12.55
CA LEU A 378 6.46 -22.26 -11.29
C LEU A 378 7.16 -21.14 -10.48
N PRO A 379 7.21 -21.20 -9.14
CA PRO A 379 7.87 -20.16 -8.32
C PRO A 379 9.38 -20.02 -8.59
N SER A 380 9.86 -18.84 -9.00
CA SER A 380 11.29 -18.66 -9.31
C SER A 380 12.07 -18.04 -8.14
N SER A 381 13.14 -18.72 -7.69
CA SER A 381 14.00 -18.21 -6.61
C SER A 381 14.73 -16.94 -7.03
N ILE A 382 15.13 -16.85 -8.31
CA ILE A 382 15.79 -15.67 -8.89
C ILE A 382 14.83 -14.49 -8.92
N LEU A 383 13.59 -14.68 -9.42
CA LEU A 383 12.61 -13.59 -9.43
C LEU A 383 12.25 -13.13 -8.01
N ARG A 384 12.09 -14.05 -7.05
CA ARG A 384 11.85 -13.71 -5.63
C ARG A 384 13.02 -12.94 -4.99
N ALA A 385 14.27 -13.31 -5.27
CA ALA A 385 15.44 -12.58 -4.78
C ALA A 385 15.52 -11.16 -5.36
N LYS A 386 15.33 -11.01 -6.68
CA LYS A 386 15.29 -9.70 -7.35
C LYS A 386 14.14 -8.83 -6.84
N ALA A 387 12.95 -9.40 -6.69
CA ALA A 387 11.80 -8.71 -6.11
C ALA A 387 12.04 -8.28 -4.66
N THR A 388 12.71 -9.10 -3.85
CA THR A 388 13.14 -8.73 -2.49
C THR A 388 14.03 -7.48 -2.50
N MET A 389 15.00 -7.40 -3.41
CA MET A 389 15.82 -6.19 -3.55
C MET A 389 15.02 -4.98 -4.05
N LEU A 390 14.20 -5.13 -5.09
CA LEU A 390 13.34 -4.07 -5.62
C LEU A 390 12.37 -3.50 -4.58
N LEU A 391 11.74 -4.37 -3.79
CA LEU A 391 10.85 -3.99 -2.68
C LEU A 391 11.63 -3.20 -1.61
N TYR A 392 12.83 -3.64 -1.26
CA TYR A 392 13.69 -2.89 -0.35
C TYR A 392 14.11 -1.54 -0.94
N GLN A 393 14.44 -1.46 -2.23
CA GLN A 393 14.77 -0.20 -2.91
C GLN A 393 13.60 0.78 -2.86
N LYS A 394 12.38 0.33 -3.14
CA LYS A 394 11.14 1.13 -3.02
C LYS A 394 10.96 1.72 -1.61
N TYR A 395 11.34 0.96 -0.59
CA TYR A 395 11.17 1.33 0.83
C TYR A 395 12.47 1.70 1.56
N ARG A 396 13.56 2.00 0.84
CA ARG A 396 14.90 2.19 1.44
C ARG A 396 14.98 3.37 2.41
N ALA A 397 14.15 4.41 2.23
CA ALA A 397 14.06 5.53 3.15
C ALA A 397 13.63 5.09 4.58
N ASP A 398 12.89 3.98 4.69
CA ASP A 398 12.36 3.42 5.94
C ASP A 398 13.21 2.27 6.51
N ASP A 399 14.51 2.23 6.18
CA ASP A 399 15.46 1.17 6.58
C ASP A 399 15.36 0.77 8.06
N GLU A 400 15.28 1.76 8.96
CA GLU A 400 15.20 1.56 10.42
C GLU A 400 13.95 0.82 10.90
N LEU A 401 12.85 0.92 10.14
CA LEU A 401 11.61 0.22 10.43
C LEU A 401 11.78 -1.27 10.10
N MET A 402 12.44 -1.57 8.99
CA MET A 402 12.69 -2.92 8.51
C MET A 402 13.75 -3.67 9.32
N ILE A 403 14.56 -2.99 10.14
CA ILE A 403 15.50 -3.63 11.08
C ILE A 403 14.79 -4.70 11.92
N GLN A 404 15.34 -5.92 11.90
CA GLN A 404 14.90 -7.00 12.77
C GLN A 404 15.23 -6.66 14.23
N ARG A 405 14.24 -6.76 15.13
CA ARG A 405 14.40 -6.44 16.56
C ARG A 405 14.27 -7.69 17.42
#